data_AF-A0A6G3XWU8-F1
#
_entry.id   AF-A0A6G3XWU8-F1
#
_cell.length_a   1.000
_cell.length_b   1.000
_cell.length_c   1.000
_cell.angle_alpha   90.00
_cell.angle_beta   90.00
_cell.angle_gamma   90.00
#
_symmetry.space_group_name_H-M   'P 1'
#
loop_
_entity.id
_entity.type
_entity.pdbx_description
1 polymer ?
#
loop_
_entity_poly.entity_id
_entity_poly.type
_entity_poly.pdbx_seq_one_letter_code
_entity_poly.pdbx_strand_id
1 'polypeptide(L)'
;SDPAWRYLNVRRLFNYLEESILLGTQWVVFEPNDDRLWSSIRRNVTAFLTEEWRRGALFGRTAEEAFYVRCDRSNNPQESIDLGQVVCEIGVAPVKPAEFVIFRLSQFSDSTSLVDE
;
A
#
# COMPACT_ATOMS: atom_id res chain seq x y z
N SER A 1 -8.78 -21.64 1.03
CA SER A 1 -8.08 -20.76 0.07
C SER A 1 -8.10 -19.35 0.60
N ASP A 2 -6.94 -18.70 0.70
CA ASP A 2 -6.83 -17.31 1.17
C ASP A 2 -7.42 -16.35 0.12
N PRO A 3 -8.49 -15.59 0.43
CA PRO A 3 -9.09 -14.64 -0.51
C PRO A 3 -8.13 -13.54 -0.99
N ALA A 4 -7.06 -13.24 -0.24
CA ALA A 4 -6.08 -12.21 -0.60
C ALA A 4 -5.33 -12.53 -1.91
N TRP A 5 -5.14 -13.82 -2.21
CA TRP A 5 -4.38 -14.28 -3.38
C TRP A 5 -5.25 -14.81 -4.52
N ARG A 6 -6.55 -14.49 -4.50
CA ARG A 6 -7.49 -14.94 -5.53
C ARG A 6 -7.10 -14.47 -6.93
N TYR A 7 -6.49 -13.29 -7.04
CA TYR A 7 -6.19 -12.66 -8.32
C TYR A 7 -4.69 -12.71 -8.67
N LEU A 8 -4.37 -13.20 -9.87
CA LEU A 8 -2.99 -13.33 -10.35
C LEU A 8 -2.28 -11.97 -10.48
N ASN A 9 -2.98 -10.92 -10.92
CA ASN A 9 -2.40 -9.57 -11.03
C ASN A 9 -2.00 -9.03 -9.65
N VAL A 10 -2.78 -9.31 -8.60
CA VAL A 10 -2.44 -8.94 -7.22
C VAL A 10 -1.18 -9.67 -6.78
N ARG A 11 -1.08 -11.00 -7.00
CA ARG A 11 0.14 -11.75 -6.64
C ARG A 11 1.38 -11.24 -7.38
N ARG A 12 1.25 -10.96 -8.69
CA ARG A 12 2.36 -10.40 -9.50
C ARG A 12 2.79 -9.03 -9.00
N LEU A 13 1.84 -8.17 -8.62
CA LEU A 13 2.15 -6.86 -8.04
C LEU A 13 2.95 -7.00 -6.74
N PHE A 14 2.51 -7.87 -5.82
CA PHE A 14 3.24 -8.10 -4.57
C PHE A 14 4.67 -8.60 -4.81
N ASN A 15 4.86 -9.58 -5.71
CA ASN A 15 6.19 -10.07 -6.06
C ASN A 15 7.07 -8.94 -6.64
N TYR A 16 6.51 -8.10 -7.52
CA TYR A 16 7.21 -6.97 -8.12
C TYR A 16 7.63 -5.93 -7.06
N LEU A 17 6.72 -5.56 -6.15
CA LEU A 17 7.00 -4.61 -5.08
C LEU A 17 8.08 -5.16 -4.13
N GLU A 18 7.96 -6.43 -3.73
CA GLU A 18 8.93 -7.10 -2.84
C GLU A 18 10.33 -7.10 -3.45
N GLU A 19 10.46 -7.56 -4.71
CA GLU A 19 11.75 -7.61 -5.40
C GLU A 19 12.33 -6.22 -5.63
N SER A 20 11.51 -5.25 -6.03
CA SER A 20 11.96 -3.87 -6.25
C SER A 20 12.44 -3.19 -4.98
N ILE A 21 11.73 -3.39 -3.86
CA ILE A 21 12.14 -2.87 -2.55
C ILE A 21 13.43 -3.54 -2.11
N LEU A 22 13.52 -4.86 -2.19
CA LEU A 22 14.72 -5.62 -1.81
C LEU A 22 15.97 -5.12 -2.56
N LEU A 23 15.86 -4.96 -3.88
CA LEU A 23 16.94 -4.45 -4.72
C LEU A 23 17.28 -2.98 -4.38
N GLY A 24 16.27 -2.15 -4.15
CA GLY A 24 16.44 -0.73 -3.79
C GLY A 24 17.02 -0.48 -2.39
N THR A 25 16.94 -1.46 -1.50
CA THR A 25 17.39 -1.35 -0.10
C THR A 25 18.61 -2.21 0.24
N GLN A 26 19.36 -2.74 -0.74
CA GLN A 26 20.54 -3.57 -0.46
C GLN A 26 21.63 -2.85 0.35
N TRP A 27 21.71 -1.52 0.26
CA TRP A 27 22.67 -0.71 1.03
C TRP A 27 22.46 -0.77 2.55
N VAL A 28 21.25 -1.14 3.02
CA VAL A 28 20.86 -1.15 4.44
C VAL A 28 21.77 -2.06 5.28
N VAL A 29 22.24 -3.18 4.71
CA VAL A 29 23.07 -4.16 5.45
C VAL A 29 24.45 -3.62 5.85
N PHE A 30 24.84 -2.46 5.32
CA PHE A 30 26.13 -1.82 5.59
C PHE A 30 26.03 -0.62 6.55
N GLU A 31 24.82 -0.27 6.99
CA GLU A 31 24.57 0.90 7.82
C GLU A 31 24.35 0.54 9.30
N PRO A 32 24.66 1.45 10.25
CA PRO A 32 24.30 1.27 11.66
C PRO A 32 22.79 1.17 11.85
N ASN A 33 22.34 0.22 12.68
CA ASN A 33 20.92 0.05 13.00
C ASN A 33 20.43 1.12 13.99
N ASP A 34 20.08 2.30 13.46
CA ASP A 34 19.64 3.46 14.24
C ASP A 34 18.44 4.20 13.62
N ASP A 35 17.94 5.23 14.32
CA ASP A 35 16.82 6.07 13.87
C ASP A 35 17.09 6.71 12.49
N ARG A 36 18.36 6.97 12.13
CA ARG A 36 18.74 7.58 10.86
C ARG A 36 18.61 6.57 9.72
N LEU A 37 19.01 5.33 9.93
CA LEU A 37 18.79 4.23 8.98
C LEU A 37 17.30 4.02 8.74
N TRP A 38 16.50 3.88 9.80
CA TRP A 38 15.05 3.66 9.68
C TRP A 38 14.34 4.77 8.94
N SER A 39 14.72 6.03 9.23
CA SER A 39 14.22 7.20 8.53
C SER A 39 14.60 7.19 7.04
N SER A 40 15.79 6.70 6.70
CA SER A 40 16.26 6.57 5.31
C SER A 40 15.52 5.46 4.56
N ILE A 41 15.30 4.30 5.20
CA ILE A 41 14.48 3.21 4.66
C ILE A 41 13.06 3.73 4.36
N ARG A 42 12.40 4.33 5.36
CA ARG A 42 11.05 4.86 5.22
C ARG A 42 10.96 5.87 4.09
N ARG A 43 11.90 6.81 3.98
CA ARG A 43 11.92 7.79 2.88
C ARG A 43 12.00 7.12 1.50
N ASN A 44 12.92 6.18 1.31
CA ASN A 44 13.13 5.53 0.01
C ASN A 44 11.92 4.67 -0.38
N VAL A 45 11.42 3.84 0.54
CA VAL A 45 10.26 2.98 0.28
C VAL A 45 9.00 3.81 0.04
N THR A 46 8.76 4.86 0.83
CA THR A 46 7.63 5.77 0.61
C THR A 46 7.70 6.46 -0.76
N ALA A 47 8.89 6.92 -1.18
CA ALA A 47 9.06 7.55 -2.49
C ALA A 47 8.72 6.57 -3.64
N PHE A 48 9.20 5.33 -3.54
CA PHE A 48 8.88 4.28 -4.50
C PHE A 48 7.37 3.97 -4.56
N LEU A 49 6.73 3.71 -3.42
CA LEU A 49 5.30 3.39 -3.37
C LEU A 49 4.42 4.57 -3.80
N THR A 50 4.87 5.81 -3.58
CA THR A 50 4.18 7.01 -4.09
C THR A 50 4.17 7.04 -5.61
N GLU A 51 5.27 6.66 -6.25
CA GLU A 51 5.35 6.57 -7.70
C GLU A 51 4.44 5.47 -8.25
N GLU A 52 4.44 4.29 -7.62
CA GLU A 52 3.53 3.19 -7.99
C GLU A 52 2.04 3.56 -7.81
N TRP A 53 1.71 4.29 -6.75
CA TRP A 53 0.37 4.83 -6.55
C TRP A 53 -0.01 5.83 -7.65
N ARG A 54 0.87 6.77 -8.00
CA ARG A 54 0.63 7.73 -9.09
C ARG A 54 0.44 7.07 -10.45
N ARG A 55 1.05 5.90 -10.67
CA ARG A 55 0.86 5.06 -11.86
C ARG A 55 -0.46 4.28 -11.86
N GLY A 56 -1.21 4.31 -10.75
CA GLY A 56 -2.48 3.61 -10.60
C GLY A 56 -2.32 2.13 -10.23
N ALA A 57 -1.14 1.69 -9.77
CA ALA A 57 -0.95 0.31 -9.31
C ALA A 57 -1.62 0.07 -7.94
N LEU A 58 -1.73 1.12 -7.12
CA LEU A 58 -2.34 1.09 -5.79
C LEU A 58 -3.66 1.86 -5.77
N PHE A 59 -4.62 1.35 -5.00
CA PHE A 59 -5.95 1.93 -4.82
C PHE A 59 -5.98 2.86 -3.60
N GLY A 60 -6.45 4.08 -3.78
CA GLY A 60 -6.62 5.07 -2.72
C GLY A 60 -6.70 6.48 -3.31
N ARG A 61 -7.49 7.36 -2.71
CA ARG A 61 -7.57 8.77 -3.12
C ARG A 61 -6.38 9.58 -2.62
N THR A 62 -5.77 9.15 -1.51
CA THR A 62 -4.53 9.69 -0.97
C THR A 62 -3.47 8.59 -0.84
N ALA A 63 -2.21 8.98 -0.66
CA ALA A 63 -1.13 8.03 -0.47
C ALA A 63 -1.33 7.19 0.82
N GLU A 64 -1.87 7.80 1.88
CA GLU A 64 -2.12 7.17 3.17
C GLU A 64 -3.24 6.13 3.12
N GLU A 65 -4.20 6.28 2.19
CA GLU A 65 -5.19 5.24 1.91
C GLU A 65 -4.59 4.09 1.08
N ALA A 66 -3.59 4.39 0.25
CA ALA A 66 -3.01 3.45 -0.70
C ALA A 66 -1.92 2.56 -0.07
N PHE A 67 -1.11 3.09 0.84
CA PHE A 67 -0.05 2.34 1.51
C PHE A 67 0.38 2.97 2.84
N TYR A 68 1.10 2.18 3.64
CA TYR A 68 1.84 2.67 4.80
C TYR A 68 3.22 2.02 4.87
N VAL A 69 4.18 2.73 5.50
CA VAL A 69 5.53 2.23 5.76
C VAL A 69 5.89 2.55 7.21
N ARG A 70 6.10 1.50 8.01
CA ARG A 70 6.49 1.60 9.43
C ARG A 70 7.88 1.01 9.62
N CYS A 71 8.81 1.86 10.04
CA CYS A 71 10.17 1.48 10.41
C CYS A 71 10.62 2.51 11.45
N ASP A 72 10.43 2.17 12.71
CA ASP A 72 10.69 3.03 13.87
C ASP A 72 10.83 2.17 15.13
N ARG A 73 10.95 2.83 16.29
CA ARG A 73 11.13 2.15 17.60
C ARG A 73 9.99 1.22 17.98
N SER A 74 8.78 1.40 17.43
CA SER A 74 7.64 0.54 17.73
C SER A 74 7.80 -0.87 17.17
N ASN A 75 8.50 -1.02 16.03
CA ASN A 75 8.80 -2.31 15.42
C ASN A 75 10.29 -2.69 15.42
N ASN A 76 11.17 -1.81 15.92
CA ASN A 76 12.59 -2.08 16.13
C ASN A 76 12.97 -1.77 17.59
N PRO A 77 12.53 -2.60 18.56
CA PRO A 77 12.96 -2.48 19.95
C PRO A 77 14.44 -2.86 20.10
N GLN A 78 15.04 -2.49 21.24
CA GLN A 78 16.46 -2.76 21.51
C GLN A 78 16.85 -4.23 21.32
N GLU A 79 15.97 -5.16 21.70
CA GLU A 79 16.19 -6.60 21.48
C GLU A 79 16.39 -6.97 19.99
N SER A 80 15.62 -6.35 19.08
CA SER A 80 15.78 -6.58 17.63
C SER A 80 17.08 -5.94 17.11
N ILE A 81 17.44 -4.77 17.64
CA ILE A 81 18.68 -4.07 17.31
C ILE A 81 19.90 -4.89 17.74
N ASP A 82 19.87 -5.44 18.95
CA ASP A 82 20.94 -6.28 19.50
C ASP A 82 21.12 -7.58 18.70
N LEU A 83 20.06 -8.08 18.06
CA LEU A 83 20.10 -9.19 17.10
C LEU A 83 20.55 -8.78 15.70
N GLY A 84 20.82 -7.49 15.46
CA GLY A 84 21.18 -6.96 14.15
C GLY A 84 20.04 -6.97 13.13
N GLN A 85 18.79 -7.02 13.59
CA GLN A 85 17.61 -7.08 12.73
C GLN A 85 16.98 -5.69 12.56
N VAL A 86 16.57 -5.38 11.33
CA VAL A 86 15.76 -4.21 11.02
C VAL A 86 14.44 -4.70 10.42
N VAL A 87 13.33 -4.30 11.03
CA VAL A 87 11.98 -4.62 10.57
C VAL A 87 11.37 -3.37 9.95
N CYS A 88 11.05 -3.45 8.66
CA CYS A 88 10.25 -2.47 7.94
C CYS A 88 8.93 -3.12 7.54
N GLU A 89 7.84 -2.69 8.15
CA GLU A 89 6.51 -3.17 7.83
C GLU A 89 5.88 -2.28 6.78
N ILE A 90 5.33 -2.91 5.75
CA ILE A 90 4.77 -2.23 4.59
C ILE A 90 3.39 -2.83 4.32
N GLY A 91 2.37 -1.98 4.28
CA GLY A 91 1.05 -2.35 3.81
C GLY A 91 0.72 -1.62 2.52
N VAL A 92 0.08 -2.31 1.58
CA VAL A 92 -0.32 -1.75 0.28
C VAL A 92 -1.74 -2.18 -0.07
N ALA A 93 -2.48 -1.30 -0.74
CA ALA A 93 -3.82 -1.55 -1.25
C ALA A 93 -3.76 -1.80 -2.76
N PRO A 94 -3.74 -3.06 -3.24
CA PRO A 94 -3.66 -3.34 -4.67
C PRO A 94 -5.00 -3.06 -5.38
N VAL A 95 -4.95 -2.63 -6.64
CA VAL A 95 -6.16 -2.54 -7.47
C VAL A 95 -6.70 -3.94 -7.79
N LYS A 96 -7.98 -4.17 -7.47
CA LYS A 96 -8.69 -5.43 -7.77
C LYS A 96 -9.51 -5.27 -9.05
N PRO A 97 -9.59 -6.29 -9.91
CA PRO A 97 -10.38 -6.23 -11.14
C PRO A 97 -11.88 -6.21 -10.84
N ALA A 98 -12.65 -5.51 -11.68
CA ALA A 98 -14.10 -5.59 -11.68
C ALA A 98 -14.57 -6.84 -12.42
N GLU A 99 -14.68 -7.99 -11.72
CA GLU A 99 -15.15 -9.25 -12.33
C GLU A 99 -16.59 -9.17 -12.85
N PHE A 100 -17.42 -8.33 -12.22
CA PHE A 100 -18.83 -8.17 -12.56
C PHE A 100 -19.20 -6.69 -12.64
N VAL A 101 -20.00 -6.34 -13.65
CA VAL A 101 -20.58 -5.01 -13.82
C VAL A 101 -22.10 -5.15 -13.77
N ILE A 102 -22.74 -4.46 -12.83
CA ILE A 102 -24.19 -4.51 -12.63
C ILE A 102 -24.77 -3.14 -12.99
N PHE A 103 -25.51 -3.07 -14.09
CA PHE A 103 -26.29 -1.89 -14.45
C PHE A 103 -27.66 -1.96 -13.77
N ARG A 104 -28.08 -0.87 -13.11
CA ARG A 104 -29.42 -0.72 -12.55
C ARG A 104 -30.12 0.42 -13.28
N LEU A 105 -31.28 0.14 -13.86
CA LEU A 105 -32.10 1.12 -14.57
C LEU A 105 -33.38 1.35 -13.77
N SER A 106 -33.73 2.62 -13.57
CA SER A 106 -35.02 3.05 -13.03
C SER A 106 -35.60 4.15 -13.91
N GLN A 107 -36.92 4.17 -14.04
CA GLN A 107 -37.62 5.27 -14.69
C GLN A 107 -37.78 6.40 -13.67
N PHE A 108 -37.23 7.57 -13.98
CA PHE A 108 -37.50 8.78 -13.20
C PHE A 108 -38.87 9.32 -13.63
N SER A 109 -39.87 9.26 -12.76
CA SER A 109 -41.14 9.95 -12.98
C SER A 109 -41.01 11.37 -12.45
N ASP A 110 -41.12 12.36 -13.33
CA ASP A 110 -41.03 13.77 -12.97
C ASP A 110 -42.36 14.23 -12.32
N SER A 111 -42.60 13.80 -11.08
CA SER A 111 -43.64 14.40 -10.24
C SER A 111 -42.97 15.48 -9.39
N THR A 112 -42.81 16.66 -9.99
CA THR A 112 -42.61 17.91 -9.25
C THR A 112 -43.72 18.02 -8.22
N SER A 113 -43.37 17.96 -6.94
CA SER A 113 -44.22 18.41 -5.84
C SER A 113 -44.37 19.92 -5.92
N LEU A 114 -45.49 20.40 -6.45
CA LEU A 114 -46.04 21.73 -6.18
C LEU A 114 -47.56 21.67 -6.31
N VAL A 115 -48.25 21.29 -5.25
CA VAL A 115 -49.47 21.99 -4.76
C VAL A 115 -49.47 21.86 -3.23
N ASP A 116 -49.11 22.93 -2.55
CA ASP A 116 -49.65 23.22 -1.22
C ASP A 116 -51.14 23.52 -1.39
N GLU A 117 -52.00 22.69 -0.82
CA GLU A 117 -53.32 23.06 -0.28
C GLU A 117 -53.55 22.34 1.04
#